data_AF-A0A4R1QGQ9-F1
#
_entry.id   AF-A0A4R1QGQ9-F1
#
_cell.length_a   1.000
_cell.length_b   1.000
_cell.length_c   1.000
_cell.angle_alpha   90.00
_cell.angle_beta   90.00
_cell.angle_gamma   90.00
#
_symmetry.space_group_name_H-M   'P 1'
#
loop_
_entity.id
_entity.type
_entity.pdbx_description
1 polymer ?
#
loop_
_entity_poly.entity_id
_entity_poly.type
_entity_poly.pdbx_seq_one_letter_code
_entity_poly.pdbx_strand_id
1 'polypeptide(L)'
;MSIKVMGITAGRKNGNSEILLKEALTACEEAGAEVTMINLRDFNILDCTGCTACTKAMSQGKYAGCTLDAKDDKKRIMDVMLAQDAVIFSVPTYDLMPASSYLTFAHRSLSYETSFLETIGAIEHRDRVAGLISVGGSTRSWQSMALEGLQATMFITDMKVVDMLLATRVPAPAQCLLDDELLARARLLGQHIMEAAATPAEERKWLGEEDMGWCPNCHCNALVLGEKQWDGLHYPIECQVCGAGGTLEQTEDGKWKFVIQENGLLKDRTTVAGRAKHLEEIAQTQGGFFSDPAKIQLVQQRKQKYAEKKFKGID
;
A
#
# COMPACT_ATOMS: atom_id res chain seq x y z
N MET A 1 -7.81 20.54 17.11
CA MET A 1 -8.56 19.26 17.18
C MET A 1 -7.56 18.18 17.56
N SER A 2 -7.95 17.14 18.30
CA SER A 2 -7.06 16.01 18.56
C SER A 2 -6.77 15.26 17.26
N ILE A 3 -5.55 14.73 17.13
CA ILE A 3 -5.15 13.89 16.00
C ILE A 3 -5.93 12.58 16.09
N LYS A 4 -6.51 12.12 14.97
CA LYS A 4 -7.24 10.84 14.90
C LYS A 4 -6.36 9.76 14.30
N VAL A 5 -6.16 8.68 15.07
CA VAL A 5 -5.29 7.56 14.67
C VAL A 5 -6.10 6.27 14.67
N MET A 6 -6.07 5.56 13.54
CA MET A 6 -6.70 4.25 13.41
C MET A 6 -5.67 3.13 13.30
N GLY A 7 -5.82 2.07 14.07
CA GLY A 7 -5.09 0.82 13.88
C GLY A 7 -5.91 -0.21 13.13
N ILE A 8 -5.30 -0.87 12.14
CA ILE A 8 -5.91 -1.96 11.38
C ILE A 8 -4.98 -3.16 11.44
N THR A 9 -5.44 -4.28 12.01
CA THR A 9 -4.70 -5.55 11.97
C THR A 9 -5.44 -6.65 11.21
N ALA A 10 -4.68 -7.58 10.64
CA ALA A 10 -5.19 -8.85 10.11
C ALA A 10 -4.58 -10.08 10.83
N GLY A 11 -3.96 -9.85 12.00
CA GLY A 11 -3.34 -10.88 12.83
C GLY A 11 -4.36 -11.71 13.61
N ARG A 12 -3.86 -12.79 14.24
CA ARG A 12 -4.65 -13.55 15.23
C ARG A 12 -4.99 -12.64 16.41
N LYS A 13 -6.18 -12.84 17.00
CA LYS A 13 -6.57 -12.16 18.24
C LYS A 13 -5.54 -12.40 19.33
N ASN A 14 -5.12 -11.33 20.02
CA ASN A 14 -4.06 -11.37 21.03
C ASN A 14 -2.72 -11.97 20.53
N GLY A 15 -2.49 -11.98 19.21
CA GLY A 15 -1.24 -12.44 18.61
C GLY A 15 -0.24 -11.30 18.42
N ASN A 16 0.93 -11.62 17.87
CA ASN A 16 2.05 -10.68 17.72
C ASN A 16 1.66 -9.39 16.98
N SER A 17 0.97 -9.49 15.82
CA SER A 17 0.52 -8.30 15.08
C SER A 17 -0.41 -7.40 15.88
N GLU A 18 -1.34 -7.98 16.64
CA GLU A 18 -2.28 -7.20 17.44
C GLU A 18 -1.59 -6.52 18.63
N ILE A 19 -0.67 -7.24 19.30
CA ILE A 19 0.10 -6.71 20.43
C ILE A 19 1.01 -5.56 19.97
N LEU A 20 1.77 -5.74 18.90
CA LEU A 20 2.66 -4.70 18.38
C LEU A 20 1.86 -3.47 17.90
N LEU A 21 0.68 -3.68 17.30
CA LEU A 21 -0.20 -2.58 16.95
C LEU A 21 -0.71 -1.84 18.20
N LYS A 22 -1.14 -2.57 19.23
CA LYS A 22 -1.59 -1.98 20.50
C LYS A 22 -0.49 -1.18 21.17
N GLU A 23 0.75 -1.64 21.14
CA GLU A 23 1.89 -0.90 21.70
C GLU A 23 2.13 0.42 20.97
N ALA A 24 2.09 0.40 19.63
CA ALA A 24 2.19 1.63 18.83
C ALA A 24 1.03 2.60 19.11
N LEU A 25 -0.21 2.11 19.13
CA LEU A 25 -1.39 2.92 19.41
C LEU A 25 -1.42 3.48 20.84
N THR A 26 -0.89 2.75 21.81
CA THR A 26 -0.76 3.22 23.20
C THR A 26 0.11 4.47 23.25
N ALA A 27 1.22 4.50 22.51
CA ALA A 27 2.05 5.70 22.40
C ALA A 27 1.29 6.88 21.75
N CYS A 28 0.45 6.62 20.75
CA CYS A 28 -0.39 7.66 20.15
C CYS A 28 -1.42 8.21 21.15
N GLU A 29 -2.09 7.33 21.90
CA GLU A 29 -3.09 7.70 22.92
C GLU A 29 -2.46 8.54 24.04
N GLU A 30 -1.29 8.15 24.56
CA GLU A 30 -0.55 8.90 25.57
C GLU A 30 -0.11 10.29 25.08
N ALA A 31 0.13 10.43 23.77
CA ALA A 31 0.41 11.71 23.12
C ALA A 31 -0.87 12.54 22.81
N GLY A 32 -2.04 12.07 23.23
CA GLY A 32 -3.32 12.79 23.12
C GLY A 32 -4.11 12.51 21.85
N ALA A 33 -3.80 11.44 21.10
CA ALA A 33 -4.60 11.03 19.95
C ALA A 33 -5.97 10.44 20.35
N GLU A 34 -6.97 10.66 19.51
CA GLU A 34 -8.19 9.85 19.51
C GLU A 34 -7.91 8.55 18.75
N VAL A 35 -7.87 7.43 19.48
CA VAL A 35 -7.48 6.12 18.92
C VAL A 35 -8.70 5.25 18.63
N THR A 36 -8.73 4.67 17.43
CA THR A 36 -9.67 3.59 17.05
C THR A 36 -8.88 2.38 16.58
N MET A 37 -9.30 1.15 16.92
CA MET A 37 -8.64 -0.07 16.43
C MET A 37 -9.65 -1.08 15.92
N ILE A 38 -9.34 -1.72 14.79
CA ILE A 38 -10.10 -2.85 14.26
C ILE A 38 -9.19 -4.03 13.92
N ASN A 39 -9.76 -5.24 13.96
CA ASN A 39 -9.16 -6.43 13.36
C ASN A 39 -10.03 -6.83 12.16
N LEU A 40 -9.44 -6.89 10.95
CA LEU A 40 -10.16 -7.24 9.71
C LEU A 40 -10.82 -8.62 9.76
N ARG A 41 -10.37 -9.51 10.67
CA ARG A 41 -10.99 -10.83 10.88
C ARG A 41 -12.37 -10.76 11.54
N ASP A 42 -12.73 -9.61 12.12
CA ASP A 42 -14.05 -9.38 12.73
C ASP A 42 -15.08 -8.84 11.71
N PHE A 43 -14.70 -8.71 10.44
CA PHE A 43 -15.52 -8.13 9.38
C PHE A 43 -15.67 -9.11 8.22
N ASN A 44 -16.83 -9.08 7.56
CA ASN A 44 -17.02 -9.76 6.30
C ASN A 44 -16.50 -8.86 5.17
N ILE A 45 -15.53 -9.33 4.40
CA ILE A 45 -14.95 -8.60 3.28
C ILE A 45 -14.82 -9.57 2.12
N LEU A 46 -15.51 -9.28 1.01
CA LEU A 46 -15.46 -10.10 -0.19
C LEU A 46 -14.29 -9.69 -1.09
N ASP A 47 -13.79 -10.64 -1.88
CA ASP A 47 -12.79 -10.38 -2.92
C ASP A 47 -13.31 -9.43 -4.01
N CYS A 48 -12.37 -8.75 -4.68
CA CYS A 48 -12.70 -7.97 -5.86
C CYS A 48 -13.23 -8.89 -6.97
N THR A 49 -14.43 -8.63 -7.48
CA THR A 49 -15.00 -9.45 -8.56
C THR A 49 -14.46 -9.09 -9.94
N GLY A 50 -13.57 -8.11 -10.06
CA GLY A 50 -13.04 -7.64 -11.34
C GLY A 50 -14.10 -7.05 -12.28
N CYS A 51 -15.22 -6.52 -11.76
CA CYS A 51 -16.33 -6.05 -12.60
C CYS A 51 -16.02 -4.76 -13.39
N THR A 52 -14.91 -4.08 -13.07
CA THR A 52 -14.41 -2.83 -13.71
C THR A 52 -15.32 -1.59 -13.60
N ALA A 53 -16.40 -1.65 -12.81
CA ALA A 53 -17.35 -0.54 -12.67
C ALA A 53 -16.70 0.75 -12.13
N CYS A 54 -15.90 0.63 -11.07
CA CYS A 54 -15.19 1.77 -10.48
C CYS A 54 -14.17 2.39 -11.45
N THR A 55 -13.40 1.55 -12.16
CA THR A 55 -12.41 1.99 -13.16
C THR A 55 -13.07 2.74 -14.31
N LYS A 56 -14.16 2.20 -14.85
CA LYS A 56 -14.90 2.82 -15.96
C LYS A 56 -15.56 4.14 -15.56
N ALA A 57 -16.08 4.23 -14.34
CA ALA A 57 -16.65 5.48 -13.84
C ALA A 57 -15.54 6.54 -13.67
N MET A 58 -14.43 6.17 -13.04
CA MET A 58 -13.30 7.08 -12.80
C MET A 58 -12.70 7.61 -14.11
N SER A 59 -12.55 6.78 -15.15
CA SER A 59 -12.07 7.24 -16.47
C SER A 59 -13.03 8.20 -17.18
N GLN A 60 -14.27 8.30 -16.72
CA GLN A 60 -15.27 9.27 -17.20
C GLN A 60 -15.40 10.47 -16.25
N GLY A 61 -14.54 10.59 -15.24
CA GLY A 61 -14.64 11.61 -14.19
C GLY A 61 -15.84 11.43 -13.27
N LYS A 62 -16.37 10.20 -13.15
CA LYS A 62 -17.56 9.88 -12.34
C LYS A 62 -17.23 8.94 -11.19
N TYR A 63 -18.01 9.04 -10.12
CA TYR A 63 -17.95 8.11 -9.00
C TYR A 63 -19.16 7.16 -9.02
N ALA A 64 -18.89 5.85 -8.95
CA ALA A 64 -19.91 4.81 -8.96
C ALA A 64 -19.88 3.87 -7.73
N GLY A 65 -18.94 4.08 -6.80
CA GLY A 65 -18.72 3.18 -5.67
C GLY A 65 -18.27 1.77 -6.08
N CYS A 66 -18.35 0.83 -5.13
CA CYS A 66 -18.13 -0.60 -5.38
C CYS A 66 -19.47 -1.34 -5.47
N THR A 67 -19.61 -2.28 -6.40
CA THR A 67 -20.82 -3.11 -6.54
C THR A 67 -21.09 -4.03 -5.34
N LEU A 68 -20.16 -4.08 -4.40
CA LEU A 68 -20.20 -4.87 -3.18
C LEU A 68 -20.49 -4.02 -1.93
N ASP A 69 -20.66 -2.70 -2.04
CA ASP A 69 -20.79 -1.79 -0.90
C ASP A 69 -21.95 -2.14 0.06
N ALA A 70 -23.02 -2.76 -0.46
CA ALA A 70 -24.17 -3.22 0.35
C ALA A 70 -24.11 -4.71 0.70
N LYS A 71 -23.01 -5.41 0.36
CA LYS A 71 -22.85 -6.87 0.51
C LYS A 71 -21.82 -7.27 1.56
N ASP A 72 -21.00 -6.32 1.99
CA ASP A 72 -19.92 -6.54 2.95
C ASP A 72 -19.57 -5.27 3.73
N ASP A 73 -18.60 -5.38 4.62
CA ASP A 73 -18.25 -4.33 5.57
C ASP A 73 -17.18 -3.34 5.06
N LYS A 74 -16.66 -3.52 3.83
CA LYS A 74 -15.52 -2.71 3.37
C LYS A 74 -15.86 -1.21 3.35
N LYS A 75 -17.04 -0.83 2.86
CA LYS A 75 -17.45 0.57 2.80
C LYS A 75 -17.44 1.22 4.17
N ARG A 76 -18.02 0.55 5.17
CA ARG A 76 -18.05 1.03 6.56
C ARG A 76 -16.64 1.25 7.11
N ILE A 77 -15.70 0.35 6.82
CA ILE A 77 -14.29 0.51 7.24
C ILE A 77 -13.67 1.73 6.54
N MET A 78 -13.85 1.86 5.23
CA MET A 78 -13.28 2.97 4.45
C MET A 78 -13.83 4.34 4.88
N ASP A 79 -15.14 4.44 5.17
CA ASP A 79 -15.77 5.66 5.64
C ASP A 79 -15.13 6.17 6.94
N VAL A 80 -14.74 5.27 7.85
CA VAL A 80 -14.02 5.61 9.09
C VAL A 80 -12.55 5.89 8.82
N MET A 81 -11.88 5.04 8.04
CA MET A 81 -10.44 5.10 7.78
C MET A 81 -10.04 6.38 7.04
N LEU A 82 -10.83 6.81 6.06
CA LEU A 82 -10.55 8.05 5.33
C LEU A 82 -10.82 9.31 6.17
N ALA A 83 -11.49 9.22 7.33
CA ALA A 83 -11.66 10.36 8.23
C ALA A 83 -10.50 10.55 9.23
N GLN A 84 -9.51 9.65 9.21
CA GLN A 84 -8.36 9.66 10.12
C GLN A 84 -7.24 10.56 9.61
N ASP A 85 -6.40 11.05 10.53
CA ASP A 85 -5.18 11.79 10.19
C ASP A 85 -3.99 10.83 10.02
N ALA A 86 -4.03 9.68 10.72
CA ALA A 86 -3.05 8.61 10.55
C ALA A 86 -3.66 7.20 10.64
N VAL A 87 -3.03 6.25 9.96
CA VAL A 87 -3.40 4.82 10.03
C VAL A 87 -2.18 3.93 10.24
N ILE A 88 -2.22 3.05 11.24
CA ILE A 88 -1.18 2.04 11.46
C ILE A 88 -1.71 0.67 11.03
N PHE A 89 -1.04 0.04 10.06
CA PHE A 89 -1.38 -1.30 9.58
C PHE A 89 -0.46 -2.33 10.19
N SER A 90 -1.00 -3.39 10.81
CA SER A 90 -0.21 -4.48 11.38
C SER A 90 -0.66 -5.84 10.87
N VAL A 91 0.17 -6.46 10.03
CA VAL A 91 -0.23 -7.59 9.19
C VAL A 91 0.78 -8.73 9.32
N PRO A 92 0.33 -9.99 9.53
CA PRO A 92 1.25 -11.12 9.46
C PRO A 92 1.72 -11.34 8.01
N THR A 93 2.95 -11.84 7.86
CA THR A 93 3.50 -12.25 6.56
C THR A 93 3.27 -13.73 6.30
N TYR A 94 2.86 -14.07 5.08
CA TYR A 94 2.77 -15.44 4.57
C TYR A 94 3.36 -15.47 3.15
N ASP A 95 4.25 -16.42 2.89
CA ASP A 95 4.93 -16.58 1.59
C ASP A 95 5.56 -15.27 1.08
N LEU A 96 6.37 -14.62 1.93
CA LEU A 96 7.04 -13.33 1.69
C LEU A 96 6.12 -12.11 1.60
N MET A 97 4.79 -12.29 1.56
CA MET A 97 3.80 -11.25 1.27
C MET A 97 2.90 -10.95 2.47
N PRO A 98 2.20 -9.80 2.49
CA PRO A 98 1.15 -9.56 3.48
C PRO A 98 0.07 -10.63 3.40
N ALA A 99 -0.52 -10.99 4.55
CA ALA A 99 -1.57 -12.00 4.60
C ALA A 99 -2.75 -11.67 3.68
N SER A 100 -3.30 -12.71 3.04
CA SER A 100 -4.42 -12.60 2.09
C SER A 100 -5.65 -11.91 2.69
N SER A 101 -5.93 -12.07 3.99
CA SER A 101 -7.03 -11.36 4.66
C SER A 101 -6.88 -9.83 4.62
N TYR A 102 -5.64 -9.33 4.69
CA TYR A 102 -5.37 -7.91 4.48
C TYR A 102 -5.46 -7.54 3.00
N LEU A 103 -4.85 -8.33 2.12
CA LEU A 103 -4.85 -8.06 0.67
C LEU A 103 -6.26 -8.07 0.06
N THR A 104 -7.17 -8.91 0.58
CA THR A 104 -8.60 -8.93 0.22
C THR A 104 -9.24 -7.55 0.45
N PHE A 105 -8.94 -6.93 1.60
CA PHE A 105 -9.36 -5.56 1.89
C PHE A 105 -8.64 -4.55 0.99
N ALA A 106 -7.30 -4.58 0.94
CA ALA A 106 -6.49 -3.56 0.28
C ALA A 106 -6.65 -3.51 -1.25
N HIS A 107 -6.73 -4.67 -1.91
CA HIS A 107 -6.85 -4.76 -3.38
C HIS A 107 -8.19 -4.26 -3.93
N ARG A 108 -9.17 -3.98 -3.07
CA ARG A 108 -10.45 -3.36 -3.44
C ARG A 108 -10.47 -1.84 -3.32
N SER A 109 -9.35 -1.20 -2.98
CA SER A 109 -9.34 0.24 -2.69
C SER A 109 -9.51 1.15 -3.91
N LEU A 110 -9.49 0.66 -5.16
CA LEU A 110 -9.64 1.52 -6.35
C LEU A 110 -10.96 2.30 -6.38
N SER A 111 -12.06 1.75 -5.85
CA SER A 111 -13.32 2.49 -5.69
C SER A 111 -13.26 3.54 -4.57
N TYR A 112 -12.12 3.69 -3.93
CA TYR A 112 -11.83 4.61 -2.84
C TYR A 112 -10.51 5.34 -3.11
N GLU A 113 -10.16 5.54 -4.39
CA GLU A 113 -8.97 6.33 -4.73
C GLU A 113 -9.15 7.74 -4.17
N THR A 114 -8.33 8.06 -3.17
CA THR A 114 -8.50 9.24 -2.33
C THR A 114 -8.37 10.54 -3.11
N SER A 115 -7.34 10.67 -3.96
CA SER A 115 -7.11 11.88 -4.76
C SER A 115 -8.27 12.19 -5.72
N PHE A 116 -8.89 11.15 -6.29
CA PHE A 116 -10.07 11.27 -7.13
C PHE A 116 -11.29 11.68 -6.30
N LEU A 117 -11.53 11.02 -5.16
CA LEU A 117 -12.65 11.35 -4.27
C LEU A 117 -12.55 12.79 -3.74
N GLU A 118 -11.35 13.26 -3.42
CA GLU A 118 -11.08 14.66 -3.03
C GLU A 118 -11.32 15.62 -4.20
N THR A 119 -10.84 15.29 -5.40
CA THR A 119 -11.03 16.11 -6.62
C THR A 119 -12.50 16.37 -6.94
N ILE A 120 -13.38 15.37 -6.72
CA ILE A 120 -14.82 15.51 -6.96
C ILE A 120 -15.60 16.02 -5.73
N GLY A 121 -14.93 16.30 -4.62
CA GLY A 121 -15.55 16.76 -3.37
C GLY A 121 -16.39 15.69 -2.64
N ALA A 122 -16.14 14.40 -2.88
CA ALA A 122 -16.84 13.31 -2.21
C ALA A 122 -16.33 13.08 -0.77
N ILE A 123 -15.09 13.47 -0.49
CA ILE A 123 -14.48 13.46 0.85
C ILE A 123 -13.67 14.75 1.06
N GLU A 124 -13.43 15.09 2.33
CA GLU A 124 -12.50 16.17 2.70
C GLU A 124 -11.05 15.75 2.43
N HIS A 125 -10.27 16.71 1.94
CA HIS A 125 -8.83 16.54 1.79
C HIS A 125 -8.15 16.39 3.15
N ARG A 126 -7.26 15.39 3.26
CA ARG A 126 -6.38 15.20 4.42
C ARG A 126 -5.04 14.64 3.98
N ASP A 127 -3.96 15.26 4.43
CA ASP A 127 -2.61 14.71 4.30
C ASP A 127 -2.42 13.56 5.30
N ARG A 128 -2.87 12.36 4.94
CA ARG A 128 -2.85 11.20 5.82
C ARG A 128 -1.46 10.58 5.88
N VAL A 129 -1.02 10.17 7.07
CA VAL A 129 0.23 9.42 7.25
C VAL A 129 -0.04 7.96 7.62
N ALA A 130 0.90 7.07 7.32
CA ALA A 130 0.80 5.66 7.64
C ALA A 130 2.06 5.09 8.29
N GLY A 131 1.84 4.14 9.20
CA GLY A 131 2.87 3.31 9.80
C GLY A 131 2.60 1.84 9.45
N LEU A 132 3.62 1.09 9.07
CA LEU A 132 3.44 -0.31 8.63
C LEU A 132 4.19 -1.27 9.53
N ILE A 133 3.50 -2.28 10.06
CA ILE A 133 4.06 -3.35 10.86
C ILE A 133 3.83 -4.67 10.12
N SER A 134 4.90 -5.35 9.72
CA SER A 134 4.86 -6.70 9.19
C SER A 134 5.40 -7.69 10.21
N VAL A 135 4.74 -8.82 10.39
CA VAL A 135 5.09 -9.77 11.48
C VAL A 135 5.27 -11.18 10.96
N GLY A 136 6.44 -11.77 11.23
CA GLY A 136 6.77 -13.13 10.81
C GLY A 136 7.69 -13.88 11.76
N GLY A 137 7.67 -15.21 11.64
CA GLY A 137 8.44 -16.11 12.48
C GLY A 137 9.90 -16.31 12.09
N SER A 138 10.33 -15.71 10.98
CA SER A 138 11.66 -15.88 10.40
C SER A 138 12.36 -14.53 10.23
N THR A 139 13.56 -14.51 9.66
CA THR A 139 14.29 -13.28 9.34
C THR A 139 13.77 -12.64 8.05
N ARG A 140 14.32 -11.48 7.67
CA ARG A 140 13.95 -10.76 6.44
C ARG A 140 14.03 -11.61 5.16
N SER A 141 14.88 -12.64 5.11
CA SER A 141 14.97 -13.52 3.92
C SER A 141 13.68 -14.29 3.63
N TRP A 142 12.81 -14.46 4.63
CA TRP A 142 11.49 -15.07 4.50
C TRP A 142 10.34 -14.07 4.68
N GLN A 143 10.62 -12.77 4.61
CA GLN A 143 9.64 -11.69 4.71
C GLN A 143 9.94 -10.54 3.72
N SER A 144 10.72 -10.83 2.66
CA SER A 144 11.40 -9.83 1.84
C SER A 144 10.52 -8.96 0.95
N MET A 145 9.24 -9.30 0.81
CA MET A 145 8.25 -8.49 0.07
C MET A 145 7.12 -7.97 0.98
N ALA A 146 7.22 -8.20 2.29
CA ALA A 146 6.07 -8.01 3.18
C ALA A 146 5.80 -6.52 3.42
N LEU A 147 6.83 -5.75 3.78
CA LEU A 147 6.71 -4.30 3.93
C LEU A 147 6.48 -3.62 2.59
N GLU A 148 7.15 -4.08 1.53
CA GLU A 148 7.00 -3.59 0.17
C GLU A 148 5.56 -3.78 -0.33
N GLY A 149 4.97 -4.95 -0.07
CA GLY A 149 3.58 -5.25 -0.38
C GLY A 149 2.59 -4.40 0.42
N LEU A 150 2.84 -4.17 1.71
CA LEU A 150 2.03 -3.24 2.52
C LEU A 150 2.14 -1.81 1.97
N GLN A 151 3.35 -1.34 1.70
CA GLN A 151 3.58 0.02 1.22
C GLN A 151 2.92 0.26 -0.14
N ALA A 152 2.96 -0.72 -1.05
CA ALA A 152 2.28 -0.63 -2.33
C ALA A 152 0.75 -0.43 -2.21
N THR A 153 0.14 -0.93 -1.14
CA THR A 153 -1.30 -0.76 -0.92
C THR A 153 -1.70 0.64 -0.46
N MET A 154 -0.75 1.50 -0.10
CA MET A 154 -1.01 2.87 0.36
C MET A 154 -1.26 3.87 -0.77
N PHE A 155 -0.85 3.53 -2.00
CA PHE A 155 -0.90 4.44 -3.15
C PHE A 155 -2.30 4.95 -3.44
N ILE A 156 -3.28 4.05 -3.43
CA ILE A 156 -4.66 4.35 -3.80
C ILE A 156 -5.36 5.16 -2.71
N THR A 157 -5.02 4.93 -1.45
CA THR A 157 -5.61 5.66 -0.32
C THR A 157 -4.82 6.92 0.04
N ASP A 158 -3.78 7.24 -0.74
CA ASP A 158 -2.91 8.41 -0.62
C ASP A 158 -2.35 8.64 0.80
N MET A 159 -1.82 7.57 1.39
CA MET A 159 -1.20 7.63 2.72
C MET A 159 0.32 7.72 2.60
N LYS A 160 0.92 8.79 3.15
CA LYS A 160 2.37 8.94 3.23
C LYS A 160 2.93 8.01 4.30
N VAL A 161 3.69 7.00 3.91
CA VAL A 161 4.34 6.10 4.86
C VAL A 161 5.53 6.80 5.49
N VAL A 162 5.52 6.93 6.82
CA VAL A 162 6.55 7.68 7.57
C VAL A 162 7.46 6.77 8.40
N ASP A 163 6.98 5.56 8.71
CA ASP A 163 7.75 4.56 9.43
C ASP A 163 7.25 3.14 9.09
N MET A 164 8.15 2.16 9.15
CA MET A 164 7.85 0.75 9.01
C MET A 164 8.62 -0.09 10.04
N LEU A 165 8.04 -1.21 10.45
CA LEU A 165 8.59 -2.21 11.36
C LEU A 165 8.46 -3.61 10.76
N LEU A 166 9.58 -4.30 10.56
CA LEU A 166 9.62 -5.72 10.25
C LEU A 166 9.88 -6.53 11.53
N ALA A 167 8.83 -7.02 12.17
CA ALA A 167 8.96 -7.92 13.31
C ALA A 167 9.39 -9.32 12.82
N THR A 168 10.61 -9.71 13.20
CA THR A 168 11.22 -10.98 12.80
C THR A 168 11.29 -11.96 13.97
N ARG A 169 11.43 -13.26 13.66
CA ARG A 169 11.71 -14.31 14.64
C ARG A 169 10.68 -14.47 15.77
N VAL A 170 9.41 -14.14 15.51
CA VAL A 170 8.28 -14.31 16.46
C VAL A 170 7.24 -15.33 15.94
N PRO A 171 7.58 -16.63 15.79
CA PRO A 171 6.69 -17.63 15.20
C PRO A 171 5.46 -18.00 16.06
N ALA A 172 5.59 -17.94 17.39
CA ALA A 172 4.51 -18.34 18.30
C ALA A 172 3.58 -17.16 18.65
N PRO A 173 2.29 -17.40 18.95
CA PRO A 173 1.37 -16.36 19.39
C PRO A 173 1.90 -15.61 20.62
N ALA A 174 1.81 -14.28 20.60
CA ALA A 174 2.26 -13.38 21.66
C ALA A 174 3.75 -13.48 22.04
N GLN A 175 4.57 -14.20 21.27
CA GLN A 175 6.00 -14.35 21.53
C GLN A 175 6.77 -13.02 21.47
N CYS A 176 6.26 -12.01 20.76
CA CYS A 176 6.87 -10.67 20.76
C CYS A 176 6.97 -10.05 22.16
N LEU A 177 6.20 -10.54 23.14
CA LEU A 177 6.29 -10.09 24.53
C LEU A 177 7.59 -10.49 25.25
N LEU A 178 8.39 -11.38 24.65
CA LEU A 178 9.72 -11.73 25.18
C LEU A 178 10.83 -10.78 24.68
N ASP A 179 10.49 -9.85 23.79
CA ASP A 179 11.44 -9.00 23.09
C ASP A 179 11.12 -7.52 23.38
N ASP A 180 11.73 -7.00 24.44
CA ASP A 180 11.53 -5.61 24.89
C ASP A 180 11.99 -4.59 23.83
N GLU A 181 13.01 -4.93 23.03
CA GLU A 181 13.48 -4.07 21.93
C GLU A 181 12.44 -3.97 20.82
N LEU A 182 11.81 -5.10 20.46
CA LEU A 182 10.74 -5.12 19.47
C LEU A 182 9.49 -4.36 19.95
N LEU A 183 9.13 -4.48 21.23
CA LEU A 183 8.04 -3.69 21.83
C LEU A 183 8.37 -2.19 21.84
N ALA A 184 9.57 -1.82 22.29
CA ALA A 184 10.04 -0.44 22.26
C ALA A 184 10.05 0.13 20.83
N ARG A 185 10.40 -0.70 19.83
CA ARG A 185 10.39 -0.29 18.43
C ARG A 185 8.97 -0.05 17.90
N ALA A 186 8.00 -0.88 18.29
CA ALA A 186 6.59 -0.65 17.96
C ALA A 186 6.06 0.63 18.63
N ARG A 187 6.45 0.87 19.89
CA ARG A 187 6.13 2.13 20.60
C ARG A 187 6.69 3.35 19.87
N LEU A 188 7.95 3.28 19.45
CA LEU A 188 8.62 4.35 18.69
C LEU A 188 7.90 4.64 17.36
N LEU A 189 7.41 3.60 16.67
CA LEU A 189 6.59 3.80 15.46
C LEU A 189 5.33 4.63 15.76
N GLY A 190 4.67 4.38 16.88
CA GLY A 190 3.54 5.20 17.33
C GLY A 190 3.91 6.67 17.60
N GLN A 191 5.09 6.91 18.17
CA GLN A 191 5.62 8.26 18.40
C GLN A 191 5.91 8.99 17.09
N HIS A 192 6.53 8.31 16.13
CA HIS A 192 6.79 8.85 14.79
C HIS A 192 5.50 9.20 14.04
N ILE A 193 4.43 8.41 14.24
CA ILE A 193 3.11 8.74 13.67
C ILE A 193 2.59 10.06 14.22
N MET A 194 2.72 10.30 15.52
CA MET A 194 2.29 11.55 16.15
C MET A 194 3.14 12.74 15.71
N GLU A 195 4.46 12.57 15.64
CA GLU A 195 5.38 13.58 15.12
C GLU A 195 5.00 13.97 13.68
N ALA A 196 4.85 12.98 12.80
CA ALA A 196 4.52 13.22 11.40
C ALA A 196 3.13 13.85 11.23
N ALA A 197 2.11 13.39 11.96
CA ALA A 197 0.77 13.95 11.89
C ALA A 197 0.71 15.40 12.38
N ALA A 198 1.53 15.78 13.36
CA ALA A 198 1.68 17.16 13.84
C ALA A 198 2.55 18.04 12.93
N THR A 199 3.34 17.45 12.04
CA THR A 199 4.23 18.16 11.12
C THR A 199 3.47 18.56 9.85
N PRO A 200 3.64 19.79 9.31
CA PRO A 200 3.09 20.19 8.01
C PRO A 200 3.46 19.20 6.90
N ALA A 201 2.54 18.94 5.96
CA ALA A 201 2.67 17.85 4.99
C ALA A 201 3.95 17.92 4.14
N GLU A 202 4.32 19.14 3.76
CA GLU A 202 5.50 19.51 3.00
C GLU A 202 6.82 19.34 3.76
N GLU A 203 6.79 19.35 5.10
CA GLU A 203 7.96 19.19 5.97
C GLU A 203 8.15 17.74 6.45
N ARG A 204 7.15 16.87 6.26
CA ARG A 204 7.22 15.47 6.69
C ARG A 204 8.33 14.72 5.97
N LYS A 205 9.13 14.00 6.73
CA LYS A 205 10.22 13.13 6.27
C LYS A 205 9.99 11.68 6.71
N TRP A 206 10.85 10.79 6.23
CA TRP A 206 10.98 9.46 6.81
C TRP A 206 11.50 9.56 8.24
N LEU A 207 10.83 8.85 9.16
CA LEU A 207 11.18 8.79 10.58
C LEU A 207 11.60 7.37 11.01
N GLY A 208 11.40 6.36 10.15
CA GLY A 208 11.86 5.01 10.41
C GLY A 208 13.38 4.86 10.34
N GLU A 209 13.83 3.60 10.31
CA GLU A 209 15.26 3.27 10.24
C GLU A 209 15.88 3.78 8.92
N GLU A 210 16.97 4.55 9.01
CA GLU A 210 17.60 5.20 7.85
C GLU A 210 18.09 4.18 6.80
N ASP A 211 18.64 3.05 7.27
CA ASP A 211 19.20 1.97 6.44
C ASP A 211 18.19 0.83 6.18
N MET A 212 16.88 1.11 6.23
CA MET A 212 15.86 0.06 6.12
C MET A 212 15.85 -0.68 4.77
N GLY A 213 16.23 0.01 3.69
CA GLY A 213 16.21 -0.55 2.35
C GLY A 213 17.02 0.25 1.35
N TRP A 214 17.04 -0.23 0.10
CA TRP A 214 17.79 0.38 -0.99
C TRP A 214 17.31 1.77 -1.37
N CYS A 215 16.00 2.01 -1.39
CA CYS A 215 15.45 3.22 -1.99
C CYS A 215 15.43 4.40 -1.00
N PRO A 216 16.13 5.52 -1.27
CA PRO A 216 16.13 6.67 -0.36
C PRO A 216 14.82 7.49 -0.40
N ASN A 217 13.88 7.16 -1.29
CA ASN A 217 12.59 7.85 -1.39
C ASN A 217 11.50 7.18 -0.53
N CYS A 218 11.35 5.86 -0.64
CA CYS A 218 10.30 5.11 0.06
C CYS A 218 10.84 4.06 1.03
N HIS A 219 12.17 3.91 1.12
CA HIS A 219 12.83 2.97 2.04
C HIS A 219 12.49 1.49 1.75
N CYS A 220 11.95 1.20 0.55
CA CYS A 220 11.76 -0.14 0.01
C CYS A 220 13.11 -0.88 -0.07
N ASN A 221 13.14 -2.18 0.25
CA ASN A 221 14.33 -3.01 0.09
C ASN A 221 14.27 -3.89 -1.17
N ALA A 222 13.61 -3.41 -2.23
CA ALA A 222 13.44 -4.13 -3.50
C ALA A 222 13.68 -3.21 -4.71
N LEU A 223 14.64 -3.59 -5.55
CA LEU A 223 14.94 -2.94 -6.82
C LEU A 223 14.68 -3.91 -7.97
N VAL A 224 14.31 -3.39 -9.13
CA VAL A 224 14.14 -4.13 -10.37
C VAL A 224 15.03 -3.54 -11.47
N LEU A 225 15.38 -4.36 -12.45
CA LEU A 225 15.97 -3.87 -13.70
C LEU A 225 14.91 -3.05 -14.42
N GLY A 226 15.26 -1.82 -14.80
CA GLY A 226 14.30 -0.97 -15.50
C GLY A 226 14.10 -1.42 -16.95
N GLU A 227 12.90 -1.13 -17.45
CA GLU A 227 12.50 -1.40 -18.84
C GLU A 227 12.10 -0.09 -19.54
N LYS A 228 12.03 -0.10 -20.87
CA LYS A 228 11.51 1.04 -21.61
C LYS A 228 10.03 1.21 -21.29
N GLN A 229 9.69 2.37 -20.74
CA GLN A 229 8.32 2.74 -20.42
C GLN A 229 7.57 3.22 -21.66
N TRP A 230 6.25 3.39 -21.56
CA TRP A 230 5.34 3.72 -22.67
C TRP A 230 5.68 5.01 -23.44
N ASP A 231 6.32 5.98 -22.78
CA ASP A 231 6.75 7.26 -23.35
C ASP A 231 8.25 7.28 -23.74
N GLY A 232 8.91 6.12 -23.69
CA GLY A 232 10.33 5.97 -24.01
C GLY A 232 11.28 6.29 -22.85
N LEU A 233 10.77 6.71 -21.69
CA LEU A 233 11.57 6.85 -20.47
C LEU A 233 12.18 5.50 -20.06
N HIS A 234 13.43 5.52 -19.59
CA HIS A 234 14.12 4.32 -19.16
C HIS A 234 15.18 4.67 -18.11
N TYR A 235 15.22 3.88 -17.04
CA TYR A 235 16.27 3.90 -16.04
C TYR A 235 16.94 2.53 -15.99
N PRO A 236 18.25 2.43 -15.72
CA PRO A 236 18.90 1.13 -15.51
C PRO A 236 18.27 0.31 -14.38
N ILE A 237 17.88 0.99 -13.29
CA ILE A 237 17.32 0.38 -12.08
C ILE A 237 16.14 1.21 -11.59
N GLU A 238 15.09 0.56 -11.08
CA GLU A 238 13.91 1.20 -10.50
C GLU A 238 13.58 0.60 -9.12
N CYS A 239 13.10 1.41 -8.14
CA CYS A 239 12.50 0.82 -6.94
C CYS A 239 11.18 0.13 -7.30
N GLN A 240 11.03 -1.11 -6.85
CA GLN A 240 9.84 -1.92 -7.12
C GLN A 240 8.56 -1.27 -6.59
N VAL A 241 8.65 -0.56 -5.46
CA VAL A 241 7.50 0.05 -4.78
C VAL A 241 7.18 1.42 -5.38
N CYS A 242 7.95 2.46 -5.07
CA CYS A 242 7.64 3.83 -5.52
C CYS A 242 7.88 4.08 -7.00
N GLY A 243 8.66 3.24 -7.69
CA GLY A 243 9.00 3.46 -9.11
C GLY A 243 10.07 4.52 -9.35
N ALA A 244 10.76 4.98 -8.30
CA ALA A 244 11.89 5.88 -8.46
C ALA A 244 12.95 5.26 -9.37
N GLY A 245 13.35 6.00 -10.39
CA GLY A 245 14.34 5.63 -11.39
C GLY A 245 15.75 6.09 -11.04
N GLY A 246 16.74 5.21 -11.21
CA GLY A 246 18.09 5.47 -10.75
C GLY A 246 19.13 4.52 -11.31
N THR A 247 20.25 4.44 -10.62
CA THR A 247 21.35 3.50 -10.87
C THR A 247 21.95 3.02 -9.55
N LEU A 248 22.84 2.03 -9.61
CA LEU A 248 23.66 1.64 -8.47
C LEU A 248 25.03 2.32 -8.55
N GLU A 249 25.49 2.86 -7.43
CA GLU A 249 26.83 3.40 -7.27
C GLU A 249 27.56 2.67 -6.13
N GLN A 250 28.85 2.46 -6.31
CA GLN A 250 29.71 1.94 -5.24
C GLN A 250 30.14 3.10 -4.33
N THR A 251 30.00 2.92 -3.02
CA THR A 251 30.45 3.88 -2.00
C THR A 251 31.95 3.74 -1.74
N GLU A 252 32.55 4.74 -1.10
CA GLU A 252 34.00 4.74 -0.76
C GLU A 252 34.41 3.54 0.12
N ASP A 253 33.51 3.04 0.97
CA ASP A 253 33.70 1.86 1.81
C ASP A 253 33.40 0.53 1.09
N GLY A 254 33.17 0.56 -0.22
CA GLY A 254 33.00 -0.61 -1.08
C GLY A 254 31.59 -1.21 -1.10
N LYS A 255 30.62 -0.61 -0.39
CA LYS A 255 29.21 -1.00 -0.45
C LYS A 255 28.52 -0.45 -1.70
N TRP A 256 27.28 -0.85 -1.93
CA TRP A 256 26.45 -0.35 -3.01
C TRP A 256 25.29 0.48 -2.45
N LYS A 257 24.95 1.56 -3.15
CA LYS A 257 23.75 2.36 -2.88
C LYS A 257 22.95 2.56 -4.15
N PHE A 258 21.65 2.71 -4.01
CA PHE A 258 20.79 3.14 -5.10
C PHE A 258 20.71 4.67 -5.12
N VAL A 259 21.06 5.26 -6.26
CA VAL A 259 21.06 6.71 -6.48
C VAL A 259 19.98 7.05 -7.48
N ILE A 260 19.01 7.83 -7.01
CA ILE A 260 17.90 8.32 -7.83
C ILE A 260 18.47 9.38 -8.78
N GLN A 261 18.17 9.25 -10.07
CA GLN A 261 18.59 10.23 -11.08
C GLN A 261 17.78 11.53 -10.95
N GLU A 262 18.24 12.62 -11.55
CA GLU A 262 17.58 13.94 -11.46
C GLU A 262 16.08 13.89 -11.81
N ASN A 263 15.74 13.17 -12.87
CA ASN A 263 14.36 12.96 -13.29
C ASN A 263 13.73 11.67 -12.73
N GLY A 264 14.37 11.00 -11.77
CA GLY A 264 14.00 9.67 -11.28
C GLY A 264 12.65 9.61 -10.56
N LEU A 265 12.14 10.74 -10.09
CA LEU A 265 10.85 10.83 -9.36
C LEU A 265 9.68 11.27 -10.23
N LEU A 266 9.86 11.44 -11.55
CA LEU A 266 8.80 11.90 -12.46
C LEU A 266 7.50 11.07 -12.39
N LYS A 267 7.61 9.79 -12.04
CA LYS A 267 6.49 8.83 -11.97
C LYS A 267 6.39 8.15 -10.62
N ASP A 268 6.76 8.86 -9.55
CA ASP A 268 6.68 8.36 -8.19
C ASP A 268 5.23 7.99 -7.81
N ARG A 269 4.99 6.69 -7.61
CA ARG A 269 3.68 6.11 -7.28
C ARG A 269 3.14 6.59 -5.92
N THR A 270 4.00 7.11 -5.07
CA THR A 270 3.62 7.65 -3.75
C THR A 270 3.05 9.07 -3.83
N THR A 271 3.14 9.74 -4.98
CA THR A 271 2.62 11.10 -5.19
C THR A 271 1.39 11.10 -6.11
N VAL A 272 0.46 12.03 -5.89
CA VAL A 272 -0.69 12.24 -6.79
C VAL A 272 -0.23 12.54 -8.22
N ALA A 273 0.80 13.38 -8.38
CA ALA A 273 1.34 13.75 -9.69
C ALA A 273 1.93 12.55 -10.44
N GLY A 274 2.71 11.69 -9.76
CA GLY A 274 3.26 10.48 -10.37
C GLY A 274 2.18 9.47 -10.73
N ARG A 275 1.14 9.29 -9.89
CA ARG A 275 -0.02 8.44 -10.22
C ARG A 275 -0.84 8.99 -11.39
N ALA A 276 -0.91 10.31 -11.57
CA ALA A 276 -1.54 10.89 -12.76
C ALA A 276 -0.82 10.46 -14.06
N LYS A 277 0.51 10.29 -14.05
CA LYS A 277 1.26 9.73 -15.19
C LYS A 277 0.88 8.28 -15.52
N HIS A 278 0.54 7.49 -14.51
CA HIS A 278 0.01 6.14 -14.74
C HIS A 278 -1.39 6.18 -15.37
N LEU A 279 -2.23 7.17 -15.03
CA LEU A 279 -3.52 7.35 -15.72
C LEU A 279 -3.35 7.78 -17.18
N GLU A 280 -2.37 8.64 -17.48
CA GLU A 280 -1.98 9.00 -18.85
C GLU A 280 -1.55 7.74 -19.64
N GLU A 281 -0.72 6.88 -19.05
CA GLU A 281 -0.31 5.58 -19.62
C GLU A 281 -1.50 4.69 -19.95
N ILE A 282 -2.41 4.51 -18.97
CA ILE A 282 -3.62 3.70 -19.14
C ILE A 282 -4.45 4.26 -20.29
N ALA A 283 -4.63 5.59 -20.36
CA ALA A 283 -5.40 6.22 -21.42
C ALA A 283 -4.79 5.98 -22.81
N GLN A 284 -3.47 6.02 -22.95
CA GLN A 284 -2.81 5.69 -24.22
C GLN A 284 -2.96 4.21 -24.59
N THR A 285 -2.78 3.33 -23.60
CA THR A 285 -2.86 1.88 -23.79
C THR A 285 -4.29 1.44 -24.14
N GLN A 286 -5.28 1.97 -23.43
CA GLN A 286 -6.70 1.66 -23.64
C GLN A 286 -7.26 2.35 -24.88
N GLY A 287 -6.88 3.61 -25.12
CA GLY A 287 -7.34 4.41 -26.25
C GLY A 287 -7.07 3.69 -27.57
N GLY A 288 -5.91 3.06 -27.73
CA GLY A 288 -5.57 2.29 -28.93
C GLY A 288 -6.43 1.03 -29.17
N PHE A 289 -7.10 0.50 -28.15
CA PHE A 289 -8.01 -0.65 -28.28
C PHE A 289 -9.47 -0.22 -28.45
N PHE A 290 -10.00 0.62 -27.55
CA PHE A 290 -11.42 0.97 -27.54
C PHE A 290 -11.83 1.96 -28.64
N SER A 291 -10.88 2.68 -29.24
CA SER A 291 -11.15 3.58 -30.38
C SER A 291 -11.23 2.85 -31.74
N ASP A 292 -10.89 1.56 -31.80
CA ASP A 292 -10.81 0.79 -33.03
C ASP A 292 -11.85 -0.33 -33.06
N PRO A 293 -13.02 -0.13 -33.70
CA PRO A 293 -14.07 -1.16 -33.81
C PRO A 293 -13.59 -2.46 -34.46
N ALA A 294 -12.61 -2.40 -35.36
CA ALA A 294 -12.10 -3.59 -36.04
C ALA A 294 -11.28 -4.46 -35.07
N LYS A 295 -10.48 -3.86 -34.19
CA LYS A 295 -9.80 -4.58 -33.10
C LYS A 295 -10.79 -5.23 -32.13
N ILE A 296 -11.86 -4.51 -31.77
CA ILE A 296 -12.91 -5.04 -30.88
C ILE A 296 -13.57 -6.27 -31.52
N GLN A 297 -13.98 -6.17 -32.80
CA GLN A 297 -14.56 -7.29 -33.54
C GLN A 297 -13.60 -8.48 -33.65
N LEU A 298 -12.33 -8.22 -33.96
CA LEU A 298 -11.30 -9.26 -34.06
C LEU A 298 -11.08 -9.98 -32.72
N VAL A 299 -11.10 -9.25 -31.60
CA VAL A 299 -11.03 -9.86 -30.27
C VAL A 299 -12.25 -10.75 -30.01
N GLN A 300 -13.47 -10.30 -30.32
CA GLN A 300 -14.67 -11.12 -30.14
C GLN A 300 -14.61 -12.41 -30.96
N GLN A 301 -14.20 -12.32 -32.23
CA GLN A 301 -14.01 -13.49 -33.09
C GLN A 301 -12.96 -14.46 -32.52
N ARG A 302 -11.79 -13.96 -32.10
CA ARG A 302 -10.71 -14.80 -31.56
C ARG A 302 -11.05 -15.40 -30.20
N LYS A 303 -11.82 -14.68 -29.38
CA LYS A 303 -12.26 -15.12 -28.04
C LYS A 303 -13.11 -16.39 -28.12
N GLN A 304 -13.89 -16.58 -29.19
CA GLN A 304 -14.77 -17.74 -29.35
C GLN A 304 -14.03 -19.07 -29.19
N LYS A 305 -12.86 -19.23 -29.83
CA LYS A 305 -12.01 -20.43 -29.68
C LYS A 305 -11.69 -20.77 -28.22
N TYR A 306 -11.43 -19.75 -27.40
CA TYR A 306 -11.10 -19.94 -25.99
C TYR A 306 -12.34 -20.21 -25.15
N ALA A 307 -13.47 -19.57 -25.46
CA ALA A 307 -14.75 -19.81 -24.78
C ALA A 307 -15.26 -21.24 -24.99
N GLU A 308 -15.00 -21.82 -26.17
CA GLU A 308 -15.38 -23.20 -26.50
C GLU A 308 -14.39 -24.24 -25.96
N LYS A 309 -13.15 -23.84 -25.64
CA LYS A 309 -12.12 -24.76 -25.15
C LYS A 309 -12.42 -25.21 -23.74
N LYS A 310 -12.72 -26.50 -23.57
CA LYS A 310 -12.88 -27.14 -22.26
C LYS A 310 -11.60 -27.90 -21.87
N PHE A 311 -11.21 -27.77 -20.61
CA PHE A 311 -10.20 -28.61 -19.96
C PHE A 311 -10.89 -29.53 -18.97
N LYS A 312 -10.25 -30.65 -18.62
CA LYS A 312 -10.76 -31.55 -17.59
C LYS A 312 -10.77 -30.81 -16.25
N GLY A 313 -11.91 -30.83 -15.56
CA GLY A 313 -12.04 -30.33 -14.19
C GLY A 313 -11.44 -31.30 -13.17
N ILE A 314 -11.62 -30.97 -11.89
CA ILE A 314 -11.22 -31.83 -10.76
C ILE A 314 -12.36 -32.75 -10.27
N ASP A 315 -13.52 -32.69 -10.93
CA ASP A 315 -14.62 -33.64 -10.76
C ASP A 315 -14.30 -35.00 -11.40
#